data_AF-A0A534TSA8-F1
#
_entry.id   AF-A0A534TSA8-F1
#
_cell.length_a   1.000
_cell.length_b   1.000
_cell.length_c   1.000
_cell.angle_alpha   90.00
_cell.angle_beta   90.00
_cell.angle_gamma   90.00
#
_symmetry.space_group_name_H-M   'P 1'
#
loop_
_entity.id
_entity.type
_entity.pdbx_description
1 polymer ?
#
loop_
_entity_poly.entity_id
_entity_poly.type
_entity_poly.pdbx_seq_one_letter_code
_entity_poly.pdbx_strand_id
1 'polypeptide(L)'
;MWTATQNTVFMVTHDVEEAILLSDRIALMTSGPEAELAEIVDVRFPRPRIREQVMDLPEYTRIKKYIMQFLKNNSHEVSAGGAVPGAGVLVTKPVVAEA
;
A
#
# COMPACT_ATOMS: atom_id res chain seq x y z
N MET A 1 -6.57 18.73 14.77
CA MET A 1 -7.77 18.03 15.26
C MET A 1 -7.91 16.61 14.66
N TRP A 2 -6.84 15.81 14.67
CA TRP A 2 -6.86 14.36 14.37
C TRP A 2 -5.94 13.60 15.32
N THR A 3 -4.85 14.24 15.76
CA THR A 3 -3.95 13.74 16.82
C THR A 3 -4.61 13.65 18.20
N ALA A 4 -5.79 14.25 18.38
CA ALA A 4 -6.50 14.31 19.67
C ALA A 4 -7.43 13.12 19.92
N THR A 5 -7.81 12.38 18.88
CA THR A 5 -8.73 11.23 18.97
C THR A 5 -8.05 10.09 18.22
N GLN A 6 -7.71 9.01 18.91
CA GLN A 6 -7.05 7.82 18.34
C GLN A 6 -8.02 7.04 17.43
N ASN A 7 -8.51 7.70 16.39
CA ASN A 7 -9.48 7.14 15.47
C ASN A 7 -8.76 6.21 14.50
N THR A 8 -9.22 4.97 14.42
CA THR A 8 -8.84 4.06 13.36
C THR A 8 -9.64 4.45 12.13
N VAL A 9 -8.95 4.78 11.04
CA VAL A 9 -9.59 5.21 9.79
C VAL A 9 -9.09 4.37 8.64
N PHE A 10 -10.05 3.89 7.86
CA PHE A 10 -9.83 3.18 6.62
C PHE A 10 -10.43 4.00 5.48
N MET A 11 -9.72 4.05 4.36
CA MET A 11 -10.15 4.74 3.16
C MET A 11 -9.97 3.81 1.97
N VAL A 12 -10.95 3.81 1.07
CA VAL A 12 -10.85 3.15 -0.23
C VAL A 12 -10.65 4.24 -1.28
N THR A 13 -9.58 4.16 -2.04
CA THR A 13 -9.31 5.06 -3.17
C THR A 13 -8.88 4.25 -4.39
N HIS A 14 -9.11 4.83 -5.56
CA HIS A 14 -8.59 4.33 -6.82
C HIS A 14 -7.26 5.00 -7.21
N ASP A 15 -6.83 6.04 -6.48
CA ASP A 15 -5.59 6.76 -6.73
C ASP A 15 -4.46 6.25 -5.80
N VAL A 16 -3.41 5.73 -6.42
CA VAL A 16 -2.21 5.25 -5.73
C VAL A 16 -1.47 6.39 -5.01
N GLU A 17 -1.44 7.60 -5.57
CA GLU A 17 -0.77 8.74 -4.93
C GLU A 17 -1.48 9.16 -3.65
N GLU A 18 -2.81 9.20 -3.66
CA GLU A 18 -3.61 9.48 -2.46
C GLU A 18 -3.38 8.42 -1.38
N ALA A 19 -3.37 7.14 -1.77
CA ALA A 19 -3.13 6.04 -0.84
C ALA A 19 -1.78 6.17 -0.13
N ILE A 20 -0.72 6.49 -0.88
CA ILE A 20 0.64 6.69 -0.36
C ILE A 20 0.72 7.93 0.53
N LEU A 21 0.08 9.03 0.13
CA LEU A 21 0.15 10.29 0.89
C LEU A 21 -0.61 10.19 2.22
N LEU A 22 -1.75 9.51 2.25
CA LEU A 22 -2.67 9.54 3.39
C LEU A 22 -2.44 8.38 4.38
N SER A 23 -2.03 7.20 3.89
CA SER A 23 -2.06 5.96 4.67
C SER A 23 -0.68 5.55 5.20
N ASP A 24 -0.62 5.01 6.42
CA ASP A 24 0.59 4.36 6.95
C ASP A 24 0.70 2.89 6.48
N ARG A 25 -0.42 2.32 6.02
CA ARG A 25 -0.52 0.97 5.44
C ARG A 25 -1.48 0.99 4.27
N ILE A 26 -1.13 0.30 3.18
CA ILE A 26 -1.94 0.17 1.97
C ILE A 26 -2.25 -1.30 1.77
N ALA A 27 -3.53 -1.65 1.82
CA ALA A 27 -4.01 -2.98 1.45
C ALA A 27 -4.25 -3.02 -0.07
N LEU A 28 -3.55 -3.90 -0.77
CA LEU A 28 -3.73 -4.17 -2.20
C LEU A 28 -4.69 -5.34 -2.38
N MET A 29 -5.64 -5.17 -3.28
CA MET A 29 -6.62 -6.21 -3.62
C MET A 29 -6.41 -6.70 -5.05
N THR A 30 -6.76 -7.95 -5.31
CA THR A 30 -6.81 -8.50 -6.69
C THR A 30 -7.98 -7.88 -7.47
N SER A 31 -7.93 -7.97 -8.80
CA SER A 31 -9.01 -7.46 -9.65
C SER A 31 -10.11 -8.51 -9.83
N GLY A 32 -11.37 -8.08 -9.89
CA GLY A 32 -12.50 -8.93 -10.29
C GLY A 32 -13.63 -8.99 -9.26
N PRO A 33 -14.72 -9.73 -9.58
CA PRO A 33 -15.86 -9.93 -8.69
C PRO A 33 -15.53 -10.76 -7.44
N GLU A 34 -14.45 -11.55 -7.48
CA GLU A 34 -13.91 -12.34 -6.37
C GLU A 34 -12.57 -11.73 -5.90
N ALA A 35 -12.53 -10.40 -5.73
CA ALA A 35 -11.34 -9.70 -5.28
C ALA A 35 -10.95 -10.12 -3.85
N GLU A 36 -9.68 -10.49 -3.68
CA GLU A 36 -9.10 -10.90 -2.40
C GLU A 36 -8.02 -9.91 -1.95
N LEU A 37 -7.75 -9.87 -0.65
CA LEU A 37 -6.61 -9.13 -0.10
C LEU A 37 -5.30 -9.83 -0.51
N ALA A 38 -4.55 -9.20 -1.39
CA ALA A 38 -3.30 -9.78 -1.88
C ALA A 38 -2.12 -9.47 -0.96
N GLU A 39 -1.95 -8.20 -0.59
CA GLU A 39 -0.76 -7.75 0.13
C GLU A 39 -1.04 -6.48 0.94
N ILE A 40 -0.31 -6.30 2.03
CA ILE A 40 -0.27 -5.04 2.78
C ILE A 40 1.13 -4.42 2.64
N VAL A 41 1.17 -3.19 2.11
CA VAL A 41 2.37 -2.38 1.96
C VAL A 41 2.46 -1.37 3.09
N ASP A 42 3.53 -1.44 3.88
CA ASP A 42 3.85 -0.42 4.89
C ASP A 42 4.44 0.84 4.24
N VAL A 43 3.88 2.01 4.58
CA VAL A 43 4.36 3.33 4.10
C VAL A 43 4.80 4.16 5.31
N ARG A 44 6.11 4.20 5.56
CA ARG A 44 6.69 4.77 6.79
C ARG A 44 7.24 6.18 6.59
N PHE A 45 6.47 7.05 5.94
CA PHE A 45 6.87 8.46 5.81
C PHE A 45 6.63 9.24 7.11
N PRO A 46 7.58 10.08 7.54
CA PRO A 46 7.41 10.90 8.72
C PRO A 46 6.23 11.88 8.56
N ARG A 47 5.48 12.09 9.65
CA ARG A 47 4.40 13.09 9.71
C ARG A 47 5.01 14.44 10.14
N PRO A 48 4.54 15.60 9.62
CA PRO A 48 3.46 15.78 8.64
C PRO A 48 3.90 15.47 7.20
N ARG A 49 3.04 14.78 6.45
CA ARG A 49 3.33 14.45 5.04
C ARG A 49 2.91 15.61 4.16
N ILE A 50 3.90 16.32 3.61
CA ILE A 50 3.69 17.41 2.65
C ILE A 50 3.95 16.82 1.25
N ARG A 51 2.98 16.97 0.34
CA ARG A 51 2.98 16.30 -0.98
C ARG A 51 4.30 16.51 -1.72
N GLU A 52 4.77 17.75 -1.81
CA GLU A 52 6.02 18.13 -2.47
C GLU A 52 7.23 17.40 -1.88
N GLN A 53 7.37 17.39 -0.54
CA GLN A 53 8.49 16.77 0.15
C GLN A 53 8.50 15.24 0.02
N VAL A 54 7.32 14.62 0.01
CA VAL A 54 7.20 13.16 -0.11
C VAL A 54 7.47 12.70 -1.54
N MET A 55 7.04 13.48 -2.55
CA MET A 55 7.25 13.14 -3.96
C MET A 55 8.72 13.10 -4.37
N ASP A 56 9.57 13.90 -3.72
CA ASP A 56 11.01 13.93 -3.95
C ASP A 56 11.76 12.75 -3.31
N LEU A 57 11.10 11.96 -2.44
CA LEU A 57 11.73 10.81 -1.80
C LEU A 57 11.90 9.65 -2.79
N PRO A 58 13.10 9.04 -2.89
CA PRO A 58 13.30 7.86 -3.73
C PRO A 58 12.39 6.68 -3.36
N GLU A 59 12.01 6.59 -2.08
CA GLU A 59 11.10 5.58 -1.57
C GLU A 59 9.67 5.76 -2.10
N TYR A 60 9.20 7.01 -2.26
CA TYR A 60 7.89 7.29 -2.86
C TYR A 60 7.81 6.73 -4.29
N THR A 61 8.82 7.02 -5.12
CA THR A 61 8.87 6.49 -6.48
C THR A 61 8.92 4.95 -6.49
N ARG A 62 9.66 4.35 -5.55
CA ARG A 62 9.77 2.88 -5.45
C ARG A 62 8.42 2.24 -5.10
N ILE A 63 7.74 2.74 -4.06
CA ILE A 63 6.43 2.25 -3.63
C ILE A 63 5.39 2.45 -4.72
N LYS A 64 5.33 3.64 -5.32
CA LYS A 64 4.42 3.93 -6.44
C LYS A 64 4.63 2.97 -7.60
N LYS A 65 5.89 2.75 -8.02
CA LYS A 65 6.20 1.83 -9.11
C LYS A 65 5.78 0.39 -8.76
N TYR A 66 6.03 -0.03 -7.52
CA TYR A 66 5.64 -1.35 -7.04
C TYR A 66 4.12 -1.56 -7.12
N ILE A 67 3.34 -0.67 -6.51
CA ILE A 67 1.87 -0.75 -6.51
C ILE A 67 1.32 -0.73 -7.94
N MET A 68 1.82 0.18 -8.78
CA MET A 68 1.40 0.26 -10.18
C MET A 68 1.72 -1.02 -10.97
N GLN A 69 2.88 -1.64 -10.71
CA GLN A 69 3.25 -2.90 -11.34
C GLN A 69 2.38 -4.06 -10.81
N PHE A 70 2.11 -4.10 -9.52
CA PHE A 70 1.21 -5.07 -8.90
C PHE A 70 -0.18 -5.00 -9.54
N LEU A 71 -0.78 -3.81 -9.61
CA LEU A 71 -2.13 -3.62 -10.17
C LEU A 71 -2.19 -3.99 -11.66
N LYS A 72 -1.15 -3.70 -12.44
CA LYS A 72 -1.06 -4.10 -13.86
C LYS A 72 -0.91 -5.60 -14.06
N ASN A 73 -0.17 -6.27 -13.19
CA ASN A 73 0.02 -7.71 -13.30
C ASN A 73 -1.23 -8.45 -12.84
N ASN A 74 -1.87 -8.00 -11.76
CA ASN A 74 -3.07 -8.61 -11.21
C ASN A 74 -4.37 -8.16 -11.89
N SER A 75 -4.28 -7.35 -12.96
CA SER A 75 -5.38 -7.21 -13.92
C SER A 75 -5.43 -8.38 -14.92
N HIS A 76 -4.38 -9.22 -14.97
CA HIS A 76 -4.31 -10.45 -15.76
C HIS A 76 -3.78 -11.61 -14.90
N GLU A 77 -4.69 -12.32 -14.23
CA GLU A 77 -4.46 -13.53 -13.43
C GLU A 77 -3.45 -13.44 -12.27
N VAL A 78 -3.88 -14.02 -11.14
CA VAL A 78 -3.19 -14.00 -9.86
C VAL A 78 -1.90 -14.81 -9.95
N SER A 79 -0.74 -14.15 -9.79
CA SER A 79 0.54 -14.81 -9.54
C SER A 79 1.17 -14.26 -8.27
N ALA A 80 1.27 -15.13 -7.27
CA ALA A 80 1.72 -14.84 -5.93
C ALA A 80 3.23 -14.53 -5.86
N GLY A 81 3.56 -13.46 -5.14
CA GLY A 81 4.85 -13.32 -4.43
C GLY A 81 5.94 -12.53 -5.15
N GLY A 82 6.11 -11.28 -4.75
CA GLY A 82 7.30 -10.49 -5.05
C GLY A 82 7.75 -9.69 -3.84
N ALA A 83 8.75 -10.18 -3.10
CA ALA A 83 9.36 -9.42 -2.02
C ALA A 83 10.22 -8.28 -2.60
N VAL A 84 10.04 -7.06 -2.08
CA VAL A 84 10.87 -5.90 -2.43
C VAL A 84 12.22 -6.01 -1.71
N PRO A 85 13.39 -6.12 -2.39
CA PRO A 85 14.68 -6.10 -1.72
C PRO A 85 15.07 -4.65 -1.39
N GLY A 86 15.37 -4.37 -0.13
CA GLY A 86 16.14 -3.17 0.25
C GLY A 86 15.34 -1.96 0.75
N ALA A 87 14.18 -2.16 1.36
CA ALA A 87 13.59 -1.18 2.27
C ALA A 87 13.07 -1.93 3.50
N GLY A 88 13.04 -1.28 4.66
CA GLY A 88 12.42 -1.81 5.89
C GLY A 88 10.90 -1.92 5.80
N VAL A 89 10.38 -2.32 4.64
CA VAL A 89 8.98 -2.63 4.35
C VAL A 89 8.75 -4.04 4.87
N LEU A 90 8.01 -4.15 5.98
CA LEU A 90 7.54 -5.46 6.45
C LEU A 90 6.38 -5.87 5.55
N VAL A 91 6.68 -6.68 4.55
CA VAL A 91 5.66 -7.37 3.76
C VAL A 91 5.06 -8.45 4.67
N THR A 92 3.88 -8.17 5.22
CA THR A 92 3.13 -9.20 5.94
C THR A 92 2.19 -9.87 4.95
N LYS A 93 2.49 -11.14 4.62
CA LYS A 93 1.53 -11.99 3.93
C LYS A 93 0.28 -12.11 4.82
N PRO A 94 -0.94 -12.08 4.27
CA PRO A 94 -2.13 -12.28 5.07
C PRO A 94 -2.03 -13.64 5.76
N VAL A 95 -2.22 -13.65 7.08
CA VAL A 95 -2.50 -14.88 7.82
C VAL A 95 -3.84 -15.36 7.28
N VAL A 96 -3.80 -16.33 6.36
CA VAL A 96 -4.97 -17.13 6.03
C VAL A 96 -5.31 -17.85 7.33
N ALA A 97 -6.37 -17.40 7.99
CA ALA A 97 -6.97 -18.12 9.10
C ALA A 97 -7.64 -19.36 8.50
N GLU A 98 -6.91 -20.48 8.45
CA GLU A 98 -7.53 -21.80 8.37
C GLU A 98 -8.39 -21.97 9.63
N ALA A 99 -9.70 -22.17 9.42
CA ALA A 99 -10.68 -22.59 10.40
C ALA A 99 -11.16 -23.99 10.04
#